data_AF-A0A377CIA9-F1
#
_entry.id   AF-A0A377CIA9-F1
#
_cell.length_a   1.000
_cell.length_b   1.000
_cell.length_c   1.000
_cell.angle_alpha   90.00
_cell.angle_beta   90.00
_cell.angle_gamma   90.00
#
_symmetry.space_group_name_H-M   'P 1'
#
loop_
_entity.id
_entity.type
_entity.pdbx_description
1 polymer ?
#
loop_
_entity_poly.entity_id
_entity_poly.type
_entity_poly.pdbx_seq_one_letter_code
_entity_poly.pdbx_strand_id
1 'polypeptide(L)'
;MATYLIGDVHGCYDELIALLHKVEFTPGKDTLWLTGDLVARGPGSLDVLRYVKSLGDSVRLVLGNHDLHLLAVFAGISRNKPKDRLTPLLEAPDADELLNWLRRQPLLQIDEEKKLVMAHAGITPQWDLQTAKECARDVEAVLSSDSYPFFLDAMYGDMPNNWSPELRGLGRLRFITNAFTRMRFCFPNGQLDMYSKESPEEAPAPLKPWFAIPGPVAEEYSIAFGHWHRWRAKVRRKVYTRWIPAAAGVVH
;
A
#
# COMPACT_ATOMS: atom_id res chain seq x y z
N MET A 1 -22.42 -10.11 5.93
CA MET A 1 -21.19 -9.33 6.12
C MET A 1 -20.72 -8.88 4.76
N ALA A 2 -20.79 -7.57 4.47
CA ALA A 2 -20.25 -7.02 3.24
C ALA A 2 -18.75 -6.73 3.40
N THR A 3 -18.02 -6.75 2.29
CA THR A 3 -16.60 -6.38 2.25
C THR A 3 -16.43 -5.26 1.25
N TYR A 4 -15.92 -4.12 1.72
CA TYR A 4 -15.66 -2.93 0.89
C TYR A 4 -14.16 -2.76 0.71
N LEU A 5 -13.72 -2.48 -0.51
CA LEU A 5 -12.33 -2.17 -0.82
C LEU A 5 -12.25 -0.71 -1.26
N ILE A 6 -11.49 0.11 -0.53
CA ILE A 6 -11.27 1.53 -0.82
C ILE A 6 -9.80 1.76 -1.10
N GLY A 7 -9.54 2.60 -2.11
CA GLY A 7 -8.21 2.94 -2.59
C GLY A 7 -7.50 3.95 -1.71
N ASP A 8 -6.44 4.54 -2.26
CA ASP A 8 -5.63 5.57 -1.61
C ASP A 8 -6.52 6.70 -1.07
N VAL A 9 -6.43 6.95 0.24
CA VAL A 9 -7.29 7.92 0.93
C VAL A 9 -6.64 9.30 0.94
N HIS A 10 -5.32 9.39 1.13
CA HIS A 10 -4.55 10.64 1.08
C HIS A 10 -5.14 11.78 1.95
N GLY A 11 -5.58 11.49 3.17
CA GLY A 11 -6.15 12.50 4.06
C GLY A 11 -7.49 13.09 3.58
N CYS A 12 -8.16 12.50 2.60
CA CYS A 12 -9.53 12.84 2.16
C CYS A 12 -10.57 12.25 3.13
N TYR A 13 -10.58 12.77 4.37
CA TYR A 13 -11.46 12.28 5.44
C TYR A 13 -12.94 12.43 5.09
N ASP A 14 -13.34 13.61 4.61
CA ASP A 14 -14.75 13.90 4.31
C ASP A 14 -15.28 12.98 3.19
N GLU A 15 -14.47 12.73 2.15
CA GLU A 15 -14.81 11.83 1.06
C GLU A 15 -14.88 10.37 1.52
N LEU A 16 -13.96 9.94 2.40
CA LEU A 16 -13.99 8.60 2.99
C LEU A 16 -15.30 8.40 3.77
N ILE A 17 -15.65 9.33 4.66
CA ILE A 17 -16.88 9.24 5.47
C ILE A 17 -18.13 9.32 4.57
N ALA A 18 -18.16 10.22 3.58
CA ALA A 18 -19.26 10.31 2.64
C ALA A 18 -19.47 9.00 1.86
N LEU A 19 -18.39 8.34 1.42
CA LEU A 19 -18.45 7.05 0.74
C LEU A 19 -18.97 5.95 1.66
N LEU A 20 -18.48 5.90 2.90
CA LEU A 20 -18.90 4.92 3.91
C LEU A 20 -20.37 5.10 4.32
N HIS A 21 -20.84 6.34 4.45
CA HIS A 21 -22.25 6.63 4.69
C HIS A 21 -23.13 6.20 3.51
N LYS A 22 -22.68 6.43 2.27
CA LYS A 22 -23.43 6.06 1.05
C LYS A 22 -23.65 4.55 0.93
N VAL A 23 -22.72 3.73 1.45
CA VAL A 23 -22.85 2.27 1.47
C VAL A 23 -23.37 1.74 2.81
N GLU A 24 -23.79 2.63 3.70
CA GLU A 24 -24.30 2.30 5.05
C GLU A 24 -23.36 1.39 5.84
N PHE A 25 -22.05 1.62 5.71
CA PHE A 25 -21.02 0.80 6.35
C PHE A 25 -21.24 0.75 7.87
N THR A 26 -21.37 -0.46 8.41
CA THR A 26 -21.60 -0.68 9.84
C THR A 26 -20.45 -1.48 10.47
N PRO A 27 -19.59 -0.86 11.29
CA PRO A 27 -18.57 -1.58 12.06
C PRO A 27 -19.17 -2.71 12.89
N GLY A 28 -18.46 -3.84 12.98
CA GLY A 28 -18.93 -5.07 13.63
C GLY A 28 -19.86 -5.93 12.77
N LYS A 29 -20.39 -5.42 11.65
CA LYS A 29 -21.16 -6.22 10.66
C LYS A 29 -20.46 -6.32 9.31
N ASP A 30 -19.77 -5.26 8.91
CA ASP A 30 -19.06 -5.14 7.64
C ASP A 30 -17.56 -5.04 7.86
N THR A 31 -16.79 -5.32 6.81
CA THR A 31 -15.33 -5.20 6.83
C THR A 31 -14.87 -4.23 5.75
N LEU A 32 -14.02 -3.28 6.14
CA LEU A 32 -13.38 -2.32 5.25
C LEU A 32 -11.95 -2.75 4.96
N TRP A 33 -11.58 -2.81 3.69
CA TRP A 33 -10.22 -3.06 3.20
C TRP A 33 -9.66 -1.77 2.62
N LEU A 34 -8.52 -1.32 3.13
CA LEU A 34 -7.85 -0.09 2.69
C LEU A 34 -6.50 -0.40 2.04
N THR A 35 -6.26 0.13 0.86
CA THR A 35 -4.99 -0.10 0.12
C THR A 35 -3.80 0.68 0.65
N GLY A 36 -3.94 1.40 1.76
CA GLY A 36 -2.88 2.24 2.32
C GLY A 36 -2.88 3.65 1.75
N ASP A 37 -1.75 4.33 1.89
CA ASP A 37 -1.62 5.77 1.59
C ASP A 37 -2.77 6.55 2.24
N LEU A 38 -2.96 6.31 3.54
CA LEU A 38 -4.02 6.92 4.33
C LEU A 38 -3.80 8.43 4.47
N VAL A 39 -2.53 8.83 4.44
CA VAL A 39 -2.06 10.18 4.73
C VAL A 39 -1.47 10.85 3.50
N ALA A 40 -1.07 12.11 3.69
CA ALA A 40 -0.43 13.00 2.75
C ALA A 40 -1.37 13.59 1.68
N ARG A 41 -0.99 14.76 1.14
CA ARG A 41 -1.66 15.54 0.08
C ARG A 41 -2.98 16.18 0.51
N GLY A 42 -3.92 15.43 1.07
CA GLY A 42 -5.19 15.94 1.56
C GLY A 42 -5.10 16.58 2.95
N PRO A 43 -6.13 17.34 3.35
CA PRO A 43 -6.09 18.15 4.57
C PRO A 43 -6.31 17.36 5.87
N GLY A 44 -7.03 16.23 5.83
CA GLY A 44 -7.54 15.50 7.00
C GLY A 44 -6.74 14.25 7.39
N SER A 45 -5.42 14.23 7.18
CA SER A 45 -4.60 13.03 7.50
C SER A 45 -4.73 12.59 8.96
N LEU A 46 -4.86 13.54 9.90
CA LEU A 46 -5.06 13.26 11.32
C LEU A 46 -6.39 12.54 11.58
N ASP A 47 -7.48 13.06 11.01
CA ASP A 47 -8.82 12.51 11.21
C ASP A 47 -8.97 11.14 10.54
N VAL A 48 -8.35 10.93 9.37
CA VAL A 48 -8.28 9.61 8.73
C VAL A 48 -7.63 8.60 9.66
N LEU A 49 -6.44 8.88 10.22
CA LEU A 49 -5.78 7.91 11.10
C LEU A 49 -6.58 7.62 12.37
N ARG A 50 -7.16 8.65 13.01
CA ARG A 50 -8.01 8.48 14.19
C ARG A 50 -9.22 7.59 13.89
N TYR A 51 -9.92 7.88 12.78
CA TYR A 51 -11.09 7.11 12.37
C TYR A 51 -10.73 5.67 12.02
N VAL A 52 -9.75 5.45 11.15
CA VAL A 52 -9.34 4.10 10.73
C VAL A 52 -8.89 3.28 11.93
N LYS A 53 -8.09 3.85 12.84
CA LYS A 53 -7.70 3.18 14.10
C LYS A 53 -8.91 2.80 14.95
N SER A 54 -9.93 3.66 15.01
CA SER A 54 -11.14 3.41 15.81
C SER A 54 -12.00 2.24 15.31
N LEU A 55 -11.84 1.82 14.04
CA LEU A 55 -12.60 0.71 13.45
C LEU A 55 -12.19 -0.68 13.99
N GLY A 56 -11.02 -0.80 14.62
CA GLY A 56 -10.52 -2.05 15.18
C GLY A 56 -10.56 -3.20 14.17
N ASP A 57 -11.16 -4.32 14.56
CA ASP A 57 -11.22 -5.53 13.72
C ASP A 57 -12.11 -5.38 12.46
N SER A 58 -12.86 -4.28 12.35
CA SER A 58 -13.69 -4.00 11.17
C SER A 58 -12.87 -3.43 10.01
N VAL A 59 -11.57 -3.18 10.18
CA VAL A 59 -10.68 -2.73 9.11
C VAL A 59 -9.52 -3.68 8.88
N ARG A 60 -9.20 -3.90 7.61
CA ARG A 60 -8.00 -4.59 7.13
C ARG A 60 -7.25 -3.62 6.23
N LEU A 61 -6.11 -3.13 6.68
CA LEU A 61 -5.28 -2.23 5.88
C LEU A 61 -3.96 -2.87 5.48
N VAL A 62 -3.36 -2.28 4.46
CA VAL A 62 -1.94 -2.46 4.12
C VAL A 62 -1.23 -1.11 4.13
N LEU A 63 0.06 -1.10 4.45
CA LEU A 63 0.88 0.12 4.44
C LEU A 63 1.30 0.52 3.03
N GLY A 64 1.14 1.80 2.70
CA GLY A 64 1.60 2.43 1.47
C GLY A 64 2.90 3.21 1.61
N ASN A 65 3.41 3.78 0.52
CA ASN A 65 4.67 4.53 0.55
C ASN A 65 4.55 5.87 1.28
N HIS A 66 3.40 6.54 1.24
CA HIS A 66 3.20 7.78 1.98
C HIS A 66 3.04 7.51 3.48
N ASP A 67 2.47 6.36 3.87
CA ASP A 67 2.42 5.94 5.27
C ASP A 67 3.84 5.69 5.82
N LEU A 68 4.68 4.97 5.07
CA LEU A 68 6.09 4.77 5.44
C LEU A 68 6.88 6.09 5.44
N HIS A 69 6.61 7.01 4.52
CA HIS A 69 7.25 8.32 4.50
C HIS A 69 6.91 9.14 5.75
N LEU A 70 5.65 9.13 6.18
CA LEU A 70 5.20 9.77 7.41
C LEU A 70 5.97 9.22 8.63
N LEU A 71 6.12 7.88 8.74
CA LEU A 71 6.89 7.27 9.82
C LEU A 71 8.35 7.71 9.80
N ALA A 72 8.96 7.88 8.61
CA ALA A 72 10.33 8.37 8.47
C ALA A 72 10.47 9.84 8.87
N VAL A 73 9.47 10.68 8.58
CA VAL A 73 9.43 12.08 9.03
C VAL A 73 9.30 12.16 10.54
N PHE A 74 8.39 11.38 11.12
CA PHE A 74 8.18 11.33 12.57
C PHE A 74 9.42 10.86 13.33
N ALA A 75 10.14 9.86 12.80
CA ALA A 75 11.38 9.38 13.39
C ALA A 75 12.59 10.30 13.14
N GLY A 76 12.42 11.46 12.50
CA GLY A 76 13.51 12.42 12.22
C GLY A 76 14.46 11.99 11.09
N ILE A 77 14.16 10.92 10.37
CA ILE A 77 14.96 10.39 9.25
C ILE A 77 14.76 11.22 7.98
N SER A 78 13.56 11.78 7.80
CA SER A 78 13.21 12.55 6.60
C SER A 78 12.61 13.90 6.94
N ARG A 79 12.76 14.85 6.02
CA ARG A 79 12.16 16.18 6.18
C ARG A 79 10.69 16.15 5.80
N ASN A 80 9.86 16.76 6.64
CA ASN A 80 8.46 17.05 6.32
C ASN A 80 8.38 18.00 5.12
N LYS A 81 7.66 17.63 4.07
CA LYS A 81 7.45 18.50 2.90
C LYS A 81 6.11 19.22 3.07
N PRO A 82 6.05 20.55 2.94
CA PRO A 82 4.81 21.31 3.15
C PRO A 82 3.62 20.81 2.31
N LYS A 83 3.88 20.33 1.09
CA LYS A 83 2.86 19.77 0.18
C LYS A 83 2.18 18.50 0.72
N ASP A 84 2.83 17.77 1.62
CA ASP A 84 2.27 16.54 2.19
C ASP A 84 1.30 16.85 3.34
N ARG A 85 1.26 18.09 3.86
CA ARG A 85 0.30 18.57 4.88
C ARG A 85 0.25 17.70 6.15
N LEU A 86 1.39 17.12 6.53
CA LEU A 86 1.48 16.21 7.69
C LEU A 86 1.61 16.93 9.04
N THR A 87 1.86 18.25 9.04
CA THR A 87 2.12 19.03 10.27
C THR A 87 1.02 18.87 11.33
N PRO A 88 -0.29 18.98 11.00
CA PRO A 88 -1.35 18.84 12.00
C PRO A 88 -1.33 17.47 12.69
N LEU A 89 -0.96 16.41 11.95
CA LEU A 89 -0.84 15.05 12.50
C LEU A 89 0.44 14.91 13.34
N LEU A 90 1.57 15.44 12.89
CA LEU A 90 2.85 15.34 13.59
C LEU A 90 2.87 16.15 14.91
N GLU A 91 2.11 17.23 14.98
CA GLU A 91 1.99 18.10 16.17
C GLU A 91 0.82 17.69 17.09
N ALA A 92 0.05 16.67 16.72
CA ALA A 92 -1.09 16.24 17.52
C ALA A 92 -0.66 15.61 18.85
N PRO A 93 -1.39 15.82 19.96
CA PRO A 93 -1.07 15.23 21.26
C PRO A 93 -1.06 13.69 21.27
N ASP A 94 -1.78 13.06 20.35
CA ASP A 94 -1.89 11.61 20.16
C ASP A 94 -1.04 11.07 19.01
N ALA A 95 -0.10 11.87 18.45
CA ALA A 95 0.75 11.46 17.34
C ALA A 95 1.54 10.17 17.66
N ASP A 96 2.13 10.08 18.86
CA ASP A 96 2.85 8.88 19.31
C ASP A 96 1.96 7.63 19.27
N GLU A 97 0.71 7.73 19.74
CA GLU A 97 -0.23 6.62 19.76
C GLU A 97 -0.60 6.19 18.33
N LEU A 98 -0.96 7.15 17.49
CA LEU A 98 -1.38 6.91 16.10
C LEU A 98 -0.26 6.30 15.27
N LEU A 99 0.98 6.80 15.40
CA LEU A 99 2.10 6.34 14.58
C LEU A 99 2.70 5.03 15.09
N ASN A 100 2.66 4.77 16.40
CA ASN A 100 2.96 3.44 16.93
C ASN A 100 1.91 2.40 16.51
N TRP A 101 0.65 2.79 16.39
CA TRP A 101 -0.38 1.94 15.79
C TRP A 101 -0.10 1.69 14.30
N LEU A 102 0.18 2.76 13.53
CA LEU A 102 0.40 2.70 12.08
C LEU A 102 1.58 1.79 11.70
N ARG A 103 2.73 1.91 12.38
CA ARG A 103 3.92 1.09 12.07
C ARG A 103 3.73 -0.43 12.32
N ARG A 104 2.67 -0.82 13.03
CA ARG A 104 2.33 -2.22 13.31
C ARG A 104 1.30 -2.78 12.34
N GLN A 105 0.92 -2.01 11.33
CA GLN A 105 -0.07 -2.44 10.35
C GLN A 105 0.60 -3.28 9.25
N PRO A 106 -0.13 -4.25 8.64
CA PRO A 106 0.46 -5.17 7.68
C PRO A 106 0.91 -4.52 6.37
N LEU A 107 1.75 -5.20 5.60
CA LEU A 107 2.02 -4.92 4.18
C LEU A 107 1.18 -5.82 3.25
N LEU A 108 0.68 -6.94 3.78
CA LEU A 108 -0.06 -7.94 3.02
C LEU A 108 -1.32 -8.38 3.78
N GLN A 109 -2.45 -8.36 3.10
CA GLN A 109 -3.72 -8.91 3.59
C GLN A 109 -4.15 -10.07 2.71
N ILE A 110 -4.65 -11.14 3.32
CA ILE A 110 -5.11 -12.34 2.61
C ILE A 110 -6.45 -12.77 3.20
N ASP A 111 -7.39 -13.10 2.31
CA ASP A 111 -8.65 -13.77 2.61
C ASP A 111 -8.69 -15.06 1.77
N GLU A 112 -8.47 -16.19 2.43
CA GLU A 112 -8.39 -17.50 1.79
C GLU A 112 -9.74 -17.97 1.24
N GLU A 113 -10.84 -17.60 1.90
CA GLU A 113 -12.19 -17.97 1.50
C GLU A 113 -12.62 -17.22 0.24
N LYS A 114 -12.31 -15.92 0.18
CA LYS A 114 -12.62 -15.06 -0.97
C LYS A 114 -11.57 -15.16 -2.07
N LYS A 115 -10.47 -15.90 -1.84
CA LYS A 115 -9.28 -15.92 -2.72
C LYS A 115 -8.86 -14.51 -3.11
N LEU A 116 -8.73 -13.65 -2.10
CA LEU A 116 -8.38 -12.23 -2.26
C LEU A 116 -7.06 -11.94 -1.54
N VAL A 117 -6.14 -11.29 -2.24
CA VAL A 117 -4.90 -10.74 -1.70
C VAL A 117 -4.91 -9.23 -1.89
N MET A 118 -4.46 -8.48 -0.90
CA MET A 118 -4.27 -7.04 -1.01
C MET A 118 -2.87 -6.64 -0.56
N ALA A 119 -2.22 -5.82 -1.36
CA ALA A 119 -0.97 -5.14 -1.07
C ALA A 119 -0.98 -3.80 -1.82
N HIS A 120 -0.33 -2.77 -1.28
CA HIS A 120 -0.44 -1.40 -1.79
C HIS A 120 -0.09 -1.30 -3.29
N ALA A 121 1.06 -1.79 -3.70
CA ALA A 121 1.50 -1.83 -5.09
C ALA A 121 1.25 -3.19 -5.80
N GLY A 122 0.48 -4.10 -5.17
CA GLY A 122 0.24 -5.45 -5.67
C GLY A 122 1.36 -6.45 -5.32
N ILE A 123 1.43 -7.55 -6.08
CA ILE A 123 2.39 -8.64 -5.89
C ILE A 123 3.28 -8.76 -7.12
N THR A 124 4.60 -8.77 -6.93
CA THR A 124 5.55 -8.92 -8.05
C THR A 124 5.40 -10.29 -8.72
N PRO A 125 5.55 -10.39 -10.05
CA PRO A 125 5.57 -11.66 -10.77
C PRO A 125 6.67 -12.63 -10.30
N GLN A 126 7.70 -12.11 -9.60
CA GLN A 126 8.84 -12.88 -9.12
C GLN A 126 8.55 -13.72 -7.86
N TRP A 127 7.36 -13.57 -7.26
CA TRP A 127 7.01 -14.23 -6.00
C TRP A 127 5.79 -15.15 -6.15
N ASP A 128 5.85 -16.29 -5.46
CA ASP A 128 4.65 -17.01 -5.05
C ASP A 128 4.05 -16.42 -3.77
N LEU A 129 2.87 -16.92 -3.38
CA LEU A 129 2.14 -16.39 -2.24
C LEU A 129 2.90 -16.63 -0.93
N GLN A 130 3.61 -17.75 -0.81
CA GLN A 130 4.37 -18.09 0.39
C GLN A 130 5.54 -17.13 0.59
N THR A 131 6.28 -16.84 -0.49
CA THR A 131 7.36 -15.84 -0.51
C THR A 131 6.82 -14.47 -0.14
N ALA A 132 5.68 -14.05 -0.71
CA ALA A 132 5.05 -12.77 -0.37
C ALA A 132 4.71 -12.69 1.14
N LYS A 133 4.16 -13.77 1.73
CA LYS A 133 3.84 -13.84 3.17
C LYS A 133 5.08 -13.76 4.07
N GLU A 134 6.18 -14.38 3.68
CA GLU A 134 7.43 -14.32 4.42
C GLU A 134 8.06 -12.94 4.32
N CYS A 135 8.11 -12.37 3.11
CA CYS A 135 8.62 -11.02 2.86
C CYS A 135 7.84 -9.96 3.65
N ALA A 136 6.51 -10.04 3.67
CA ALA A 136 5.68 -9.11 4.43
C ALA A 136 6.03 -9.17 5.93
N ARG A 137 6.07 -10.39 6.51
CA ARG A 137 6.43 -10.61 7.91
C ARG A 137 7.82 -10.10 8.27
N ASP A 138 8.81 -10.28 7.39
CA ASP A 138 10.18 -9.78 7.60
C ASP A 138 10.19 -8.25 7.83
N VAL A 139 9.50 -7.50 6.97
CA VAL A 139 9.47 -6.02 7.07
C VAL A 139 8.56 -5.57 8.20
N GLU A 140 7.40 -6.19 8.39
CA GLU A 140 6.46 -5.91 9.48
C GLU A 140 7.11 -6.10 10.86
N ALA A 141 7.94 -7.14 11.04
CA ALA A 141 8.69 -7.37 12.27
C ALA A 141 9.66 -6.24 12.58
N VAL A 142 10.36 -5.72 11.56
CA VAL A 142 11.29 -4.60 11.72
C VAL A 142 10.55 -3.30 12.02
N LEU A 143 9.44 -3.02 11.31
CA LEU A 143 8.59 -1.85 11.57
C LEU A 143 7.95 -1.86 12.97
N SER A 144 7.63 -3.06 13.48
CA SER A 144 7.08 -3.25 14.82
C SER A 144 8.13 -3.20 15.95
N SER A 145 9.42 -3.28 15.61
CA SER A 145 10.52 -3.24 16.59
C SER A 145 10.87 -1.83 17.04
N ASP A 146 11.67 -1.70 18.11
CA ASP A 146 12.21 -0.40 18.53
C ASP A 146 13.29 0.14 17.59
N SER A 147 13.83 -0.70 16.71
CA SER A 147 14.85 -0.35 15.71
C SER A 147 14.26 0.08 14.36
N TYR A 148 12.94 0.30 14.28
CA TYR A 148 12.28 0.71 13.04
C TYR A 148 12.89 1.97 12.37
N PRO A 149 13.43 2.99 13.10
CA PRO A 149 14.02 4.16 12.44
C PRO A 149 15.23 3.81 11.57
N PHE A 150 16.04 2.83 11.97
CA PHE A 150 17.20 2.39 11.20
C PHE A 150 16.79 1.79 9.85
N PHE A 151 15.67 1.05 9.83
CA PHE A 151 15.12 0.51 8.59
C PHE A 151 14.51 1.59 7.69
N LEU A 152 13.83 2.58 8.26
CA LEU A 152 13.25 3.70 7.51
C LEU A 152 14.31 4.54 6.79
N ASP A 153 15.53 4.63 7.31
CA ASP A 153 16.65 5.24 6.60
C ASP A 153 17.10 4.37 5.41
N ALA A 154 17.21 3.06 5.65
CA ALA A 154 17.67 2.10 4.65
C ALA A 154 16.70 1.87 3.47
N MET A 155 15.41 2.19 3.60
CA MET A 155 14.40 1.91 2.57
C MET A 155 14.43 2.86 1.35
N TYR A 156 15.09 4.03 1.43
CA TYR A 156 15.07 5.04 0.36
C TYR A 156 15.88 4.69 -0.92
N GLY A 157 16.43 3.48 -1.01
CA GLY A 157 17.16 3.03 -2.19
C GLY A 157 16.29 2.36 -3.26
N ASP A 158 16.74 2.44 -4.52
CA ASP A 158 16.05 1.85 -5.68
C ASP A 158 16.71 0.54 -6.17
N MET A 159 17.65 -0.03 -5.40
CA MET A 159 18.33 -1.30 -5.71
C MET A 159 18.43 -2.17 -4.46
N PRO A 160 18.27 -3.51 -4.56
CA PRO A 160 18.20 -4.31 -5.79
C PRO A 160 16.81 -4.34 -6.44
N ASN A 161 16.74 -4.78 -7.72
CA ASN A 161 15.52 -4.80 -8.54
C ASN A 161 15.06 -6.21 -8.97
N ASN A 162 15.85 -7.24 -8.66
CA ASN A 162 15.46 -8.64 -8.83
C ASN A 162 15.38 -9.30 -7.46
N TRP A 163 14.36 -10.11 -7.27
CA TRP A 163 14.27 -11.03 -6.17
C TRP A 163 15.30 -12.14 -6.34
N SER A 164 15.95 -12.51 -5.25
CA SER A 164 16.66 -13.77 -5.15
C SER A 164 16.48 -14.31 -3.73
N PRO A 165 16.28 -15.64 -3.55
CA PRO A 165 16.23 -16.25 -2.24
C PRO A 165 17.51 -16.06 -1.42
N GLU A 166 18.63 -15.69 -2.05
CA GLU A 166 19.90 -15.37 -1.38
C GLU A 166 19.98 -13.91 -0.88
N LEU A 167 19.04 -13.02 -1.22
CA LEU A 167 19.05 -11.64 -0.70
C LEU A 167 18.96 -11.64 0.83
N ARG A 168 19.85 -10.88 1.48
CA ARG A 168 19.92 -10.70 2.94
C ARG A 168 20.03 -9.22 3.33
N GLY A 169 19.83 -8.95 4.62
CA GLY A 169 20.01 -7.63 5.22
C GLY A 169 19.18 -6.54 4.56
N LEU A 170 19.74 -5.31 4.51
CA LEU A 170 19.04 -4.12 4.00
C LEU A 170 18.63 -4.24 2.53
N GLY A 171 19.41 -4.95 1.71
CA GLY A 171 19.08 -5.17 0.30
C GLY A 171 17.79 -5.99 0.13
N ARG A 172 17.62 -7.04 0.95
CA ARG A 172 16.38 -7.84 0.99
C ARG A 172 15.19 -6.98 1.39
N LEU A 173 15.29 -6.29 2.53
CA LEU A 173 14.17 -5.49 3.08
C LEU A 173 13.76 -4.39 2.10
N ARG A 174 14.73 -3.70 1.48
CA ARG A 174 14.46 -2.65 0.51
C ARG A 174 13.78 -3.16 -0.75
N PHE A 175 14.20 -4.30 -1.30
CA PHE A 175 13.48 -4.90 -2.44
C PHE A 175 12.03 -5.20 -2.06
N ILE A 176 11.82 -5.78 -0.87
CA ILE A 176 10.49 -6.13 -0.39
C ILE A 176 9.61 -4.87 -0.27
N THR A 177 10.13 -3.81 0.35
CA THR A 177 9.42 -2.52 0.47
C THR A 177 9.10 -1.92 -0.89
N ASN A 178 10.07 -1.93 -1.81
CA ASN A 178 9.85 -1.41 -3.16
C ASN A 178 8.76 -2.22 -3.91
N ALA A 179 8.78 -3.54 -3.80
CA ALA A 179 7.77 -4.41 -4.40
C ALA A 179 6.37 -4.14 -3.83
N PHE A 180 6.24 -4.03 -2.51
CA PHE A 180 4.93 -3.85 -1.87
C PHE A 180 4.40 -2.42 -1.93
N THR A 181 5.24 -1.39 -1.92
CA THR A 181 4.76 0.00 -1.75
C THR A 181 5.07 0.91 -2.92
N ARG A 182 5.93 0.51 -3.86
CA ARG A 182 6.39 1.43 -4.92
C ARG A 182 6.27 0.89 -6.34
N MET A 183 6.04 -0.41 -6.51
CA MET A 183 5.99 -1.09 -7.80
C MET A 183 4.93 -0.49 -8.74
N ARG A 184 5.32 -0.37 -10.01
CA ARG A 184 4.43 -0.02 -11.11
C ARG A 184 4.78 -0.87 -12.32
N PHE A 185 5.93 -0.57 -12.91
CA PHE A 185 6.40 -1.25 -14.09
C PHE A 185 7.40 -2.35 -13.73
N CYS A 186 7.48 -3.32 -14.62
CA CYS A 186 8.49 -4.36 -14.61
C CYS A 186 9.06 -4.53 -16.03
N PHE A 187 10.32 -4.95 -16.11
CA PHE A 187 10.88 -5.48 -17.35
C PHE A 187 10.25 -6.85 -17.65
N PRO A 188 10.35 -7.38 -18.89
CA PRO A 188 9.73 -8.65 -19.27
C PRO A 188 10.16 -9.87 -18.42
N ASN A 189 11.32 -9.80 -17.78
CA ASN A 189 11.83 -10.82 -16.86
C ASN A 189 11.29 -10.68 -15.41
N GLY A 190 10.42 -9.72 -15.14
CA GLY A 190 9.86 -9.44 -13.82
C GLY A 190 10.64 -8.42 -12.99
N GLN A 191 11.83 -7.97 -13.43
CA GLN A 191 12.65 -6.98 -12.73
C GLN A 191 11.87 -5.68 -12.50
N LEU A 192 11.94 -5.12 -11.29
CA LEU A 192 11.23 -3.88 -10.95
C LEU A 192 11.86 -2.66 -11.66
N ASP A 193 11.00 -1.78 -12.17
CA ASP A 193 11.37 -0.40 -12.52
C ASP A 193 10.89 0.56 -11.44
N MET A 194 11.81 1.38 -10.93
CA MET A 194 11.56 2.30 -9.81
C MET A 194 11.42 3.76 -10.25
N TYR A 195 11.51 4.03 -11.56
CA TYR A 195 11.63 5.38 -12.10
C TYR A 195 10.38 5.85 -12.83
N SER A 196 9.80 5.03 -13.71
CA SER A 196 8.64 5.43 -14.51
C SER A 196 7.38 5.53 -13.66
N LYS A 197 6.64 6.62 -13.88
CA LYS A 197 5.38 6.95 -13.19
C LYS A 197 4.25 7.25 -14.17
N GLU A 198 4.44 6.85 -15.42
CA GLU A 198 3.50 7.09 -16.53
C GLU A 198 2.24 6.24 -16.40
N SER A 199 1.25 6.45 -17.27
CA SER A 199 0.08 5.57 -17.31
C SER A 199 0.48 4.21 -17.91
N PRO A 200 -0.27 3.11 -17.61
CA PRO A 200 -0.02 1.81 -18.23
C PRO A 200 -0.04 1.82 -19.77
N GLU A 201 -0.80 2.73 -20.40
CA GLU A 201 -0.86 2.87 -21.87
C GLU A 201 0.35 3.60 -22.46
N GLU A 202 1.06 4.39 -21.65
CA GLU A 202 2.24 5.16 -22.03
C GLU A 202 3.55 4.43 -21.68
N ALA A 203 3.47 3.17 -21.23
CA ALA A 203 4.62 2.38 -20.80
C ALA A 203 5.78 2.42 -21.81
N PRO A 204 6.96 2.94 -21.44
CA PRO A 204 8.07 3.04 -22.36
C PRO A 204 8.65 1.64 -22.57
N ALA A 205 8.90 1.25 -23.82
CA ALA A 205 9.53 -0.04 -24.09
C ALA A 205 10.92 -0.11 -23.41
N PRO A 206 11.29 -1.23 -22.76
CA PRO A 206 10.63 -2.54 -22.77
C PRO A 206 9.67 -2.79 -21.58
N LEU A 207 9.29 -1.76 -20.83
CA LEU A 207 8.52 -1.89 -19.60
C LEU A 207 7.08 -2.37 -19.86
N LYS A 208 6.57 -3.15 -18.93
CA LYS A 208 5.17 -3.57 -18.86
C LYS A 208 4.64 -3.32 -17.45
N PRO A 209 3.35 -2.97 -17.28
CA PRO A 209 2.72 -2.99 -15.97
C PRO A 209 2.91 -4.38 -15.32
N TRP A 210 3.24 -4.44 -14.03
CA TRP A 210 3.51 -5.72 -13.36
C TRP A 210 2.40 -6.76 -13.56
N PHE A 211 1.13 -6.34 -13.51
CA PHE A 211 -0.03 -7.23 -13.68
C PHE A 211 -0.20 -7.77 -15.10
N ALA A 212 0.52 -7.22 -16.08
CA ALA A 212 0.55 -7.73 -17.45
C ALA A 212 1.60 -8.85 -17.65
N ILE A 213 2.42 -9.11 -16.63
CA ILE A 213 3.38 -10.22 -16.60
C ILE A 213 2.75 -11.35 -15.77
N PRO A 214 2.60 -12.57 -16.32
CA PRO A 214 2.06 -13.69 -15.57
C PRO A 214 2.86 -13.96 -14.29
N GLY A 215 2.16 -14.25 -13.20
CA GLY A 215 2.76 -14.61 -11.92
C GLY A 215 1.89 -15.59 -11.17
N PRO A 216 2.47 -16.47 -10.34
CA PRO A 216 1.77 -17.61 -9.74
C PRO A 216 0.60 -17.19 -8.84
N VAL A 217 0.69 -16.06 -8.14
CA VAL A 217 -0.41 -15.58 -7.28
C VAL A 217 -1.64 -15.17 -8.08
N ALA A 218 -1.44 -14.54 -9.25
CA ALA A 218 -2.52 -14.10 -10.12
C ALA A 218 -3.28 -15.27 -10.79
N GLU A 219 -2.72 -16.48 -10.74
CA GLU A 219 -3.34 -17.71 -11.25
C GLU A 219 -4.40 -18.27 -10.29
N GLU A 220 -4.32 -17.93 -9.00
CA GLU A 220 -5.20 -18.49 -7.97
C GLU A 220 -6.01 -17.43 -7.21
N TYR A 221 -5.48 -16.21 -7.06
CA TYR A 221 -6.08 -15.16 -6.25
C TYR A 221 -6.45 -13.93 -7.09
N SER A 222 -7.51 -13.24 -6.67
CA SER A 222 -7.74 -11.86 -7.06
C SER A 222 -6.80 -10.96 -6.26
N ILE A 223 -6.19 -9.97 -6.92
CA ILE A 223 -5.25 -9.05 -6.28
C ILE A 223 -5.84 -7.64 -6.30
N ALA A 224 -6.01 -7.06 -5.11
CA ALA A 224 -6.41 -5.68 -4.90
C ALA A 224 -5.21 -4.82 -4.53
N PHE A 225 -5.17 -3.59 -5.05
CA PHE A 225 -4.07 -2.65 -4.85
C PHE A 225 -4.53 -1.20 -5.11
N GLY A 226 -3.74 -0.23 -4.63
CA GLY A 226 -3.94 1.21 -4.81
C GLY A 226 -2.60 1.93 -4.61
N HIS A 227 -2.15 2.68 -5.62
CA HIS A 227 -0.87 3.44 -5.66
C HIS A 227 -0.66 4.09 -7.04
N TRP A 228 -1.18 3.42 -8.08
CA TRP A 228 -0.97 3.83 -9.46
C TRP A 228 -2.12 4.66 -10.00
N HIS A 229 -2.29 5.85 -9.42
CA HIS A 229 -3.35 6.83 -9.71
C HIS A 229 -3.51 7.22 -11.19
N ARG A 230 -2.46 7.09 -12.03
CA ARG A 230 -2.59 7.33 -13.49
C ARG A 230 -3.34 6.22 -14.22
N TRP A 231 -3.55 5.08 -13.59
CA TRP A 231 -4.41 4.03 -14.13
C TRP A 231 -5.87 4.31 -13.78
N ARG A 232 -6.65 4.80 -14.76
CA ARG A 232 -8.10 4.84 -14.64
C ARG A 232 -8.64 3.44 -14.88
N ALA A 233 -9.14 2.79 -13.82
CA ALA A 233 -9.86 1.54 -13.92
C ALA A 233 -11.01 1.66 -14.93
N LYS A 234 -10.87 1.08 -16.12
CA LYS A 234 -12.03 0.74 -16.94
C LYS A 234 -12.64 -0.49 -16.29
N VAL A 235 -13.70 -0.32 -15.50
CA VAL A 235 -14.53 -1.45 -15.04
C VAL A 235 -15.16 -2.10 -16.28
N ARG A 236 -14.45 -3.02 -16.90
CA ARG A 236 -14.97 -3.81 -18.02
C ARG A 236 -15.78 -4.95 -17.44
N ARG A 237 -17.10 -4.74 -17.33
CA ARG A 237 -18.07 -5.83 -17.20
C ARG A 237 -17.86 -6.79 -18.37
N LYS A 238 -17.43 -8.02 -18.05
CA LYS A 238 -17.16 -9.16 -18.95
C LYS A 238 -15.84 -9.09 -19.74
N VAL A 239 -14.74 -9.46 -19.10
CA VAL A 239 -13.72 -10.47 -19.51
C VAL A 239 -12.88 -10.72 -18.24
N TYR A 240 -12.67 -11.97 -17.83
CA TYR A 240 -11.79 -12.40 -16.72
C TYR A 240 -10.79 -11.34 -16.19
N THR A 241 -11.18 -10.51 -15.23
CA THR A 241 -10.28 -9.53 -14.60
C THR A 241 -10.13 -9.87 -13.13
N ARG A 242 -9.00 -10.49 -12.79
CA ARG A 242 -8.57 -10.84 -11.42
C ARG A 242 -7.89 -9.67 -10.68
N TRP A 243 -8.04 -8.46 -11.19
CA TRP A 243 -7.40 -7.25 -10.67
C TRP A 243 -8.48 -6.27 -10.23
N ILE A 244 -8.46 -5.89 -8.96
CA ILE A 244 -9.36 -4.88 -8.42
C ILE A 244 -8.50 -3.65 -8.10
N PRO A 245 -8.32 -2.71 -9.05
CA PRO A 245 -7.94 -1.36 -8.66
C PRO A 245 -8.98 -0.88 -7.66
N ALA A 246 -8.54 -0.56 -6.46
CA ALA A 246 -9.36 0.27 -5.62
C ALA A 246 -9.26 1.68 -6.22
N ALA A 247 -10.36 2.19 -6.77
CA ALA A 247 -10.38 3.48 -7.44
C ALA A 247 -9.93 4.57 -6.45
N ALA A 248 -8.91 5.35 -6.82
CA ALA A 248 -8.54 6.58 -6.14
C ALA A 248 -8.35 7.70 -7.17
N GLY A 249 -8.96 8.85 -6.87
CA GLY A 249 -8.85 10.07 -7.65
C GLY A 249 -9.90 11.10 -7.28
N VAL A 250 -9.86 11.60 -6.05
CA VAL A 250 -10.39 12.93 -5.72
C VAL A 250 -9.22 13.77 -5.24
N VAL A 251 -8.51 14.37 -6.20
CA VAL A 251 -7.79 15.61 -5.97
C VAL A 251 -8.41 16.57 -6.97
N HIS A 252 -9.09 17.59 -6.46
CA HIS A 252 -9.76 18.61 -7.27
C HIS A 252 -8.86 19.18 -8.37
#